data_AF-A0A934PX70-F1
#
_entry.id   AF-A0A934PX70-F1
#
_cell.length_a   1.000
_cell.length_b   1.000
_cell.length_c   1.000
_cell.angle_alpha   90.00
_cell.angle_beta   90.00
_cell.angle_gamma   90.00
#
_symmetry.space_group_name_H-M   'P 1'
#
loop_
_entity.id
_entity.type
_entity.pdbx_description
1 polymer ?
#
loop_
_entity_poly.entity_id
_entity_poly.type
_entity_poly.pdbx_seq_one_letter_code
_entity_poly.pdbx_strand_id
1 'polypeptide(L)' 'MKKNLGLLIALIGIIAIGCALTFTPNYSFNPGDSNSGTDASSPLFFGSLIVFGAGVVIYAEAVSKKKA' A
#
# COMPACT_ATOMS: atom_id res chain seq x y z
N MET A 1 3.19 -7.53 -20.15
CA MET A 1 1.95 -7.36 -19.34
C MET A 1 2.23 -7.33 -17.84
N LYS A 2 2.95 -8.31 -17.27
CA LYS A 2 3.25 -8.38 -15.81
C LYS A 2 3.99 -7.14 -15.26
N LYS A 3 4.90 -6.54 -16.04
CA LYS A 3 5.59 -5.27 -15.68
C LYS A 3 4.60 -4.12 -15.47
N ASN A 4 3.73 -3.86 -16.46
CA ASN A 4 2.76 -2.77 -16.37
C ASN A 4 1.73 -3.02 -15.26
N LEU A 5 1.38 -4.29 -15.01
CA LEU A 5 0.50 -4.68 -13.92
C LEU A 5 1.14 -4.41 -12.55
N GLY A 6 2.39 -4.84 -12.33
CA GLY A 6 3.11 -4.57 -11.08
C GLY A 6 3.27 -3.06 -10.83
N LEU A 7 3.59 -2.30 -11.88
CA LEU A 7 3.68 -0.84 -11.81
C LEU A 7 2.34 -0.20 -11.42
N LEU A 8 1.23 -0.66 -12.02
CA LEU A 8 -0.11 -0.16 -11.72
C LEU A 8 -0.53 -0.47 -10.27
N ILE A 9 -0.30 -1.69 -9.81
CA ILE A 9 -0.63 -2.09 -8.43
C ILE A 9 0.20 -1.28 -7.43
N ALA A 10 1.49 -1.09 -7.70
CA ALA A 10 2.34 -0.22 -6.87
C ALA A 10 1.83 1.22 -6.88
N LEU A 11 1.44 1.76 -8.04
CA LEU A 11 0.90 3.12 -8.14
C LEU A 11 -0.38 3.30 -7.31
N ILE A 12 -1.30 2.33 -7.35
CA ILE A 12 -2.53 2.36 -6.56
C ILE A 12 -2.21 2.31 -5.06
N GLY A 13 -1.30 1.42 -4.65
CA GLY A 13 -0.88 1.28 -3.26
C GLY A 13 -0.27 2.58 -2.71
N ILE A 14 0.63 3.23 -3.45
CA ILE A 14 1.27 4.47 -2.99
C ILE A 14 0.32 5.66 -2.92
N ILE A 15 -0.64 5.76 -3.86
CA ILE A 15 -1.68 6.79 -3.82
C ILE A 15 -2.57 6.58 -2.58
N ALA A 16 -2.97 5.35 -2.31
CA ALA A 16 -3.81 5.04 -1.16
C ALA A 16 -3.10 5.32 0.18
N ILE A 17 -1.80 5.05 0.28
CA ILE A 17 -0.96 5.45 1.43
C ILE A 17 -0.95 6.99 1.57
N GLY A 18 -0.70 7.72 0.48
CA GLY A 18 -0.68 9.18 0.49
C GLY A 18 -2.00 9.79 0.93
N CYS A 19 -3.12 9.27 0.42
CA CYS A 19 -4.45 9.69 0.84
C CYS A 19 -4.71 9.39 2.33
N ALA A 20 -4.34 8.19 2.79
CA ALA A 20 -4.50 7.83 4.20
C ALA A 20 -3.73 8.80 5.11
N LEU A 21 -2.47 9.12 4.78
CA LEU A 21 -1.65 10.05 5.56
C LEU A 21 -2.13 11.51 5.51
N THR A 22 -2.77 11.93 4.42
CA THR A 22 -3.23 13.32 4.25
C THR A 22 -4.57 13.57 4.92
N PHE A 23 -5.49 12.60 4.83
CA PHE A 23 -6.89 12.76 5.26
C PHE A 23 -7.21 12.11 6.60
N THR A 24 -6.28 11.36 7.19
CA THR A 24 -6.48 10.69 8.49
C THR A 24 -5.59 11.32 9.55
N PRO A 25 -6.13 11.68 10.73
CA PRO A 25 -5.31 12.12 11.85
C PRO A 25 -4.39 11.01 12.36
N ASN A 26 -3.17 11.38 12.76
CA ASN A 26 -2.10 10.43 13.10
C ASN A 26 -2.46 9.46 14.24
N TYR A 27 -3.27 9.88 15.21
CA TYR A 27 -3.67 9.04 16.34
C TYR A 27 -4.57 7.87 15.92
N SER A 28 -5.27 7.96 14.77
CA SER A 28 -6.10 6.87 14.25
C SER A 28 -5.28 5.70 13.67
N PHE A 29 -3.96 5.86 13.50
CA PHE A 29 -3.06 4.77 13.13
C PHE A 29 -2.48 4.04 14.33
N ASN A 30 -2.66 4.56 15.55
CA ASN A 30 -2.17 3.93 16.77
C ASN A 30 -3.19 2.88 17.27
N PRO A 31 -2.86 1.57 17.25
CA PRO A 31 -3.79 0.53 17.71
C PRO A 31 -4.15 0.63 19.20
N GLY A 32 -3.34 1.34 20.00
CA GLY A 32 -3.50 1.47 21.45
C GLY A 32 -4.34 2.66 21.94
N ASP A 33 -4.48 3.74 21.14
CA ASP A 33 -5.30 4.92 21.47
C ASP A 33 -6.72 4.83 20.93
N SER A 34 -6.97 3.86 20.05
CA SER A 34 -8.28 3.61 19.47
C SER A 34 -9.20 2.94 20.50
N ASN A 35 -10.05 3.73 21.16
CA ASN A 35 -11.19 3.22 21.96
C ASN A 35 -12.14 2.32 21.13
N SER A 36 -11.95 2.33 19.81
CA SER A 36 -12.47 1.39 18.82
C SER A 36 -11.33 1.05 17.86
N GLY A 37 -10.62 -0.07 18.05
CA GLY A 37 -9.49 -0.56 17.22
C GLY A 37 -9.83 -0.87 15.75
N THR A 38 -10.71 -0.08 15.14
CA THR A 38 -11.50 -0.33 13.94
C THR A 38 -11.82 0.96 13.19
N ASP A 39 -11.11 2.07 13.40
CA ASP A 39 -11.23 3.19 12.47
C ASP A 39 -10.75 2.70 11.09
N ALA A 40 -11.64 2.74 10.10
CA ALA A 40 -11.43 2.17 8.77
C ALA A 40 -10.12 2.62 8.10
N SER A 41 -9.56 3.74 8.55
CA SER A 41 -8.30 4.31 8.11
C SER A 41 -7.06 3.47 8.44
N SER A 42 -7.02 2.77 9.58
CA SER A 42 -5.85 1.97 9.97
C SER A 42 -5.68 0.73 9.06
N PRO A 43 -6.71 -0.12 8.86
CA PRO A 43 -6.65 -1.20 7.87
C PRO A 43 -6.41 -0.70 6.44
N LEU A 44 -6.95 0.47 6.07
CA LEU A 44 -6.68 1.08 4.76
C LEU A 44 -5.20 1.44 4.59
N PHE A 45 -4.57 2.07 5.58
CA PHE A 45 -3.15 2.41 5.52
C PHE A 45 -2.26 1.17 5.46
N PHE A 46 -2.43 0.24 6.39
CA PHE A 46 -1.61 -0.98 6.44
C PHE A 46 -1.87 -1.92 5.25
N GLY A 47 -3.13 -2.04 4.82
CA GLY A 47 -3.48 -2.78 3.60
C GLY A 47 -2.85 -2.16 2.35
N SER A 48 -2.81 -0.83 2.26
CA SER A 48 -2.19 -0.13 1.13
C SER A 48 -0.67 -0.34 1.08
N LEU A 49 0.01 -0.46 2.23
CA LEU A 49 1.43 -0.85 2.30
C LEU A 49 1.67 -2.25 1.72
N ILE A 50 0.80 -3.21 2.03
CA ILE A 50 0.88 -4.57 1.49
C ILE A 50 0.66 -4.55 -0.03
N VAL A 51 -0.37 -3.83 -0.51
CA VAL A 51 -0.67 -3.69 -1.95
C VAL A 51 0.50 -3.05 -2.69
N PHE A 52 1.08 -1.99 -2.14
CA PHE A 52 2.26 -1.33 -2.70
C PHE A 52 3.44 -2.31 -2.81
N GLY A 53 3.77 -3.00 -1.71
CA GLY A 53 4.86 -3.98 -1.66
C GLY A 53 4.67 -5.13 -2.67
N ALA A 54 3.45 -5.69 -2.76
CA ALA A 54 3.13 -6.73 -3.73
C ALA A 54 3.31 -6.24 -5.18
N GLY A 55 2.88 -5.02 -5.49
CA GLY A 55 3.09 -4.40 -6.81
C GLY A 55 4.56 -4.25 -7.16
N VAL A 56 5.38 -3.80 -6.21
CA VAL A 56 6.84 -3.66 -6.36
C VAL A 56 7.50 -5.01 -6.63
N VAL A 57 7.14 -6.07 -5.87
CA VAL A 57 7.70 -7.42 -6.07
C VAL A 57 7.33 -7.95 -7.47
N ILE A 58 6.06 -7.84 -7.88
CA ILE A 58 5.62 -8.28 -9.21
C ILE A 58 6.38 -7.53 -10.32
N TYR A 59 6.58 -6.22 -10.14
CA TYR A 59 7.35 -5.40 -11.07
C TYR A 59 8.81 -5.84 -11.13
N ALA A 60 9.47 -6.00 -9.98
CA ALA A 60 10.86 -6.40 -9.87
C ALA A 60 11.11 -7.77 -10.52
N GLU A 61 10.28 -8.76 -10.22
CA GLU A 61 10.31 -10.09 -10.84
C GLU A 61 10.15 -10.01 -12.37
N ALA A 62 9.19 -9.20 -12.84
CA ALA A 62 8.94 -9.05 -14.27
C ALA A 62 10.09 -8.37 -15.02
N VAL A 63 10.86 -7.49 -14.36
CA VAL A 63 12.03 -6.82 -14.94
C VAL A 63 13.27 -7.71 -14.85
N SER A 64 13.46 -8.44 -13.74
CA SER A 64 14.58 -9.37 -13.56
C SER A 64 14.51 -10.54 -14.53
N LYS A 65 13.34 -11.15 -14.75
CA LYS A 65 13.16 -12.21 -15.77
C LYS A 65 13.40 -11.75 -17.21
N LYS A 66 13.37 -10.44 -17.48
CA LYS A 66 13.70 -9.91 -18.82
C LYS A 66 15.21 -9.76 -19.04
N LYS A 67 16.00 -9.75 -17.96
CA LYS A 67 17.47 -9.60 -18.00
C LYS A 67 18.23 -10.92 -18.03
N ALA A 68 17.58 -12.04 -17.68
CA ALA A 68 18.09 -13.40 -17.84
C ALA A 68 17.72 -13.95 -19.22
#